data_AF-A0A959T4Z2-F1
#
_entry.id   AF-A0A959T4Z2-F1
#
_cell.length_a   1.000
_cell.length_b   1.000
_cell.length_c   1.000
_cell.angle_alpha   90.00
_cell.angle_beta   90.00
_cell.angle_gamma   90.00
#
_symmetry.space_group_name_H-M   'P 1'
#
loop_
_entity.id
_entity.type
_entity.pdbx_description
1 polymer ?
#
loop_
_entity_poly.entity_id
_entity_poly.type
_entity_poly.pdbx_seq_one_letter_code
_entity_poly.pdbx_strand_id
1 'polypeptide(L)'
;MIDPSELRNKAETAVLIGLITDHQDVDMVKEYLDELEFLATTADITTLKRFTQRLHKPDGRYYVGSGKLAEVKAWMEEHGGDSVIFDDELTPAQQRNLEKELGRPVLDRPRLILDIFARRARTAHAKTQVELAQYEYMLPRLTRLWTHLERQRGGTGTRGGAGEKEIETDRRLVRDRIALLKAQLKSIDRQMATQRGNRGKLIRVAVVGYTNVGKSTLVTLLSKSEVFAENKLFATLDTTVRKIVLGNLPFLLSDTVGFIRKLPTQLIESFKSTLDETREADLLLHVVDISHHNFEEHFRTVKQTLNEIGAGDKPVIVVFNKIDAYRPEPHDPHDL
;
A
#
# COMPACT_ATOMS: atom_id res chain seq x y z
N MET A 1 -1.33 15.41 -22.84
CA MET A 1 -1.32 14.09 -22.20
C MET A 1 -1.03 14.38 -20.75
N ILE A 2 -1.97 14.17 -19.82
CA ILE A 2 -1.65 14.37 -18.41
C ILE A 2 -0.92 13.09 -17.98
N ASP A 3 0.41 13.16 -17.93
CA ASP A 3 1.17 12.10 -17.27
C ASP A 3 0.67 12.04 -15.81
N PRO A 4 0.26 10.89 -15.27
CA PRO A 4 -0.03 10.75 -13.84
C PRO A 4 1.12 11.25 -12.94
N SER A 5 2.35 11.29 -13.48
CA SER A 5 3.53 11.88 -12.85
C SER A 5 3.54 13.42 -12.84
N GLU A 6 2.86 14.09 -13.76
CA GLU A 6 2.73 15.57 -13.84
C GLU A 6 1.65 16.13 -12.88
N LEU A 7 0.70 15.30 -12.43
CA LEU A 7 -0.24 15.64 -11.35
C LEU A 7 0.42 15.64 -9.95
N ARG A 8 1.73 15.37 -9.87
CA ARG A 8 2.52 15.52 -8.65
C ARG A 8 2.73 17.00 -8.36
N ASN A 9 1.73 17.66 -7.78
CA ASN A 9 2.08 18.64 -6.76
C ASN A 9 2.87 17.86 -5.71
N LYS A 10 4.18 18.11 -5.62
CA LYS A 10 5.02 17.59 -4.53
C LYS A 10 4.45 18.12 -3.24
N ALA A 11 3.50 17.41 -2.67
CA ALA A 11 3.06 17.66 -1.32
C ALA A 11 4.24 17.26 -0.43
N GLU A 12 4.93 18.24 0.13
CA GLU A 12 6.02 18.02 1.07
C GLU A 12 5.47 17.89 2.49
N THR A 13 4.26 18.42 2.71
CA THR A 13 3.57 18.40 3.99
C THR A 13 2.14 17.87 3.88
N ALA A 14 1.67 17.19 4.93
CA ALA A 14 0.31 16.68 5.00
C ALA A 14 -0.31 16.74 6.38
N VAL A 15 -1.63 16.80 6.39
CA VAL A 15 -2.47 16.55 7.57
C VAL A 15 -3.06 15.14 7.45
N LEU A 16 -2.98 14.36 8.53
CA LEU A 16 -3.54 13.01 8.58
C LEU A 16 -4.94 13.02 9.21
N ILE A 17 -5.86 12.23 8.65
CA ILE A 17 -7.23 12.09 9.15
C ILE A 17 -7.57 10.61 9.35
N GLY A 18 -8.03 10.29 10.56
CA GLY A 18 -8.56 8.98 10.93
C GLY A 18 -9.98 9.07 11.50
N LEU A 19 -10.73 7.98 11.39
CA LEU A 19 -12.04 7.83 12.04
C LEU A 19 -11.96 6.83 13.18
N ILE A 20 -12.68 7.13 14.26
CA ILE A 20 -12.93 6.21 15.36
C ILE A 20 -14.36 5.70 15.20
N THR A 21 -14.50 4.43 14.82
CA THR A 21 -15.79 3.77 14.63
C THR A 21 -16.12 2.82 15.77
N ASP A 22 -17.33 2.29 15.84
CA ASP A 22 -17.77 1.42 16.95
C ASP A 22 -16.95 0.11 17.06
N HIS A 23 -16.26 -0.27 15.98
CA HIS A 23 -15.39 -1.44 15.91
C HIS A 23 -13.91 -1.12 16.12
N GLN A 24 -13.58 0.16 16.34
CA GLN A 24 -12.20 0.63 16.43
C GLN A 24 -12.00 1.48 17.67
N ASP A 25 -11.26 0.96 18.64
CA ASP A 25 -10.93 1.74 19.84
C ASP A 25 -9.90 2.84 19.54
N VAL A 26 -9.79 3.81 20.44
CA VAL A 26 -8.92 4.98 20.32
C VAL A 26 -7.45 4.60 20.14
N ASP A 27 -6.99 3.60 20.89
CA ASP A 27 -5.60 3.13 20.82
C ASP A 27 -5.29 2.51 19.45
N MET A 28 -6.23 1.72 18.92
CA MET A 28 -6.08 1.13 17.59
C MET A 28 -6.06 2.22 16.50
N VAL A 29 -6.89 3.25 16.58
CA VAL A 29 -6.87 4.36 15.62
C VAL A 29 -5.57 5.18 15.72
N LYS A 30 -5.01 5.31 16.92
CA LYS A 30 -3.74 5.99 17.12
C LYS A 30 -2.61 5.26 16.40
N GLU A 31 -2.52 3.94 16.55
CA GLU A 31 -1.58 3.13 15.76
C GLU A 31 -1.86 3.21 14.27
N TYR A 32 -3.14 3.33 13.93
CA TYR A 32 -3.52 3.45 12.54
C TYR A 32 -2.94 4.69 11.89
N LEU A 33 -2.94 5.78 12.63
CA LEU A 33 -2.29 7.02 12.25
C LEU A 33 -0.77 7.00 12.40
N ASP A 34 -0.20 6.26 13.35
CA ASP A 34 1.25 6.05 13.44
C ASP A 34 1.78 5.34 12.18
N GLU A 35 1.09 4.30 11.73
CA GLU A 35 1.45 3.61 10.50
C GLU A 35 1.21 4.48 9.25
N LEU A 36 0.13 5.24 9.20
CA LEU A 36 -0.14 6.18 8.10
C LEU A 36 0.93 7.28 8.03
N GLU A 37 1.37 7.79 9.18
CA GLU A 37 2.49 8.74 9.26
C GLU A 37 3.79 8.10 8.78
N PHE A 38 4.03 6.84 9.10
CA PHE A 38 5.21 6.13 8.61
C PHE A 38 5.14 5.89 7.09
N LEU A 39 3.95 5.64 6.53
CA LEU A 39 3.72 5.63 5.08
C LEU A 39 4.00 7.01 4.47
N ALA A 40 3.46 8.08 5.05
CA ALA A 40 3.67 9.45 4.57
C ALA A 40 5.16 9.80 4.56
N THR A 41 5.87 9.48 5.65
CA THR A 41 7.33 9.67 5.78
C THR A 41 8.09 8.86 4.73
N THR A 42 7.65 7.63 4.46
CA THR A 42 8.23 6.77 3.41
C THR A 42 8.02 7.36 2.00
N ALA A 43 6.95 8.13 1.80
CA ALA A 43 6.66 8.88 0.58
C ALA A 43 7.29 10.29 0.55
N ASP A 44 8.21 10.59 1.47
CA ASP A 44 8.85 11.91 1.63
C ASP A 44 7.83 13.04 1.93
N ILE A 45 6.76 12.72 2.66
CA ILE A 45 5.72 13.66 3.11
C ILE A 45 5.84 13.83 4.62
N THR A 46 5.96 15.07 5.08
CA THR A 46 6.05 15.43 6.50
C THR A 46 4.66 15.64 7.08
N THR A 47 4.31 14.88 8.12
CA THR A 47 3.04 15.07 8.83
C THR A 47 3.11 16.31 9.73
N LEU A 48 2.19 17.25 9.54
CA LEU A 48 2.10 18.46 10.36
C LEU A 48 1.16 18.28 11.55
N LYS A 49 0.06 17.55 11.35
CA LYS A 49 -0.97 17.32 12.37
C LYS A 49 -1.79 16.08 12.06
N ARG A 50 -2.33 15.49 13.11
CA ARG A 50 -3.27 14.37 13.05
C ARG A 50 -4.62 14.81 13.58
N PHE A 51 -5.69 14.50 12.86
CA PHE A 51 -7.06 14.70 13.28
C PHE A 51 -7.79 13.37 13.36
N THR A 52 -8.62 13.23 14.39
CA THR A 52 -9.55 12.12 14.54
C THR A 52 -10.96 12.62 14.73
N GLN A 53 -11.93 11.82 14.30
CA GLN A 53 -13.33 12.05 14.60
C GLN A 53 -14.01 10.74 14.94
N ARG A 54 -14.78 10.74 16.03
CA ARG A 54 -15.65 9.61 16.37
C ARG A 54 -16.94 9.68 15.57
N LEU A 55 -17.24 8.64 14.81
CA LEU A 55 -18.45 8.47 14.01
C LEU A 55 -18.82 6.98 13.94
N HIS A 56 -20.10 6.64 14.07
CA HIS A 56 -20.58 5.26 13.90
C HIS A 56 -20.20 4.67 12.54
N LYS A 57 -20.26 5.49 11.49
CA LYS A 57 -19.86 5.14 10.13
C LYS A 57 -19.34 6.38 9.39
N PRO A 58 -18.49 6.21 8.36
CA PRO A 58 -18.01 7.32 7.55
C PRO A 58 -19.16 8.12 6.92
N ASP A 59 -19.00 9.43 6.84
CA ASP A 59 -19.94 10.31 6.16
C ASP A 59 -19.89 10.06 4.63
N GLY A 60 -21.05 9.87 4.01
CA GLY A 60 -21.13 9.55 2.59
C GLY A 60 -20.65 10.67 1.65
N ARG A 61 -20.58 11.91 2.13
CA ARG A 61 -20.20 13.08 1.34
C ARG A 61 -18.73 13.47 1.54
N TYR A 62 -18.24 13.44 2.77
CA TYR A 62 -16.91 13.96 3.14
C TYR A 62 -16.04 12.99 3.94
N TYR A 63 -16.48 11.76 4.18
CA TYR A 63 -15.83 10.77 5.07
C TYR A 63 -15.85 11.17 6.55
N VAL A 64 -15.43 12.40 6.87
CA VAL A 64 -15.63 13.09 8.14
C VAL A 64 -16.88 13.96 8.13
N GLY A 65 -17.35 14.39 9.30
CA GLY A 65 -18.44 15.36 9.42
C GLY A 65 -18.02 16.76 8.95
N SER A 66 -18.99 17.56 8.48
CA SER A 66 -18.76 18.92 7.97
C SER A 66 -18.07 19.84 8.98
N GLY A 67 -18.40 19.73 10.27
CA GLY A 67 -17.76 20.51 11.33
C GLY A 67 -16.27 20.20 11.47
N LYS A 68 -15.89 18.92 11.42
CA LYS A 68 -14.48 18.50 11.47
C LYS A 68 -13.74 18.92 10.21
N LEU A 69 -14.40 18.86 9.05
CA LEU A 69 -13.81 19.34 7.79
C LEU A 69 -13.51 20.85 7.84
N ALA A 70 -14.43 21.64 8.39
CA ALA A 70 -14.21 23.08 8.59
C ALA A 70 -13.06 23.37 9.57
N GLU A 71 -12.95 22.58 10.64
CA GLU A 71 -11.83 22.66 11.60
C GLU A 71 -10.49 22.36 10.92
N VAL A 72 -10.41 21.28 10.13
CA VAL A 72 -9.20 20.93 9.36
C VAL A 72 -8.83 22.05 8.39
N LYS A 73 -9.82 22.58 7.66
CA LYS A 73 -9.61 23.67 6.71
C LYS A 73 -9.06 24.92 7.38
N ALA A 74 -9.69 25.38 8.48
CA ALA A 74 -9.24 26.54 9.22
C ALA A 74 -7.81 26.36 9.75
N TRP A 75 -7.49 25.18 10.26
CA TRP A 75 -6.14 24.88 10.73
C TRP A 75 -5.10 24.92 9.60
N MET A 76 -5.42 24.37 8.42
CA MET A 76 -4.54 24.40 7.25
C MET A 76 -4.37 25.80 6.65
N GLU A 77 -5.38 26.65 6.73
CA GLU A 77 -5.29 28.06 6.31
C GLU A 77 -4.34 28.85 7.22
N GLU A 78 -4.29 28.53 8.51
CA GLU A 78 -3.43 29.19 9.50
C GLU A 78 -1.99 28.65 9.50
N HIS A 79 -1.81 27.33 9.46
CA HIS A 79 -0.51 26.67 9.66
C HIS A 79 0.15 26.20 8.36
N GLY A 80 -0.58 26.26 7.24
CA GLY A 80 -0.18 25.64 5.98
C GLY A 80 -0.50 24.14 5.91
N GLY A 81 0.00 23.50 4.86
CA GLY A 81 -0.27 22.09 4.56
C GLY A 81 -0.58 21.92 3.08
N ASP A 82 0.23 21.12 2.40
CA ASP A 82 0.09 20.93 0.96
C ASP A 82 -1.02 19.95 0.60
N SER A 83 -1.28 18.98 1.47
CA SER A 83 -2.26 17.91 1.22
C SER A 83 -2.93 17.39 2.49
N VAL A 84 -4.00 16.62 2.29
CA VAL A 84 -4.68 15.88 3.36
C VAL A 84 -4.67 14.40 3.01
N ILE A 85 -4.27 13.55 3.95
CA ILE A 85 -4.20 12.10 3.79
C ILE A 85 -5.21 11.42 4.73
N PHE A 86 -6.06 10.58 4.16
CA PHE A 86 -7.03 9.77 4.90
C PHE A 86 -6.55 8.33 5.07
N ASP A 87 -6.73 7.72 6.26
CA ASP A 87 -6.33 6.33 6.54
C ASP A 87 -7.15 5.28 5.77
N ASP A 88 -8.33 5.64 5.26
CA ASP A 88 -9.21 4.73 4.54
C ASP A 88 -9.40 5.13 3.08
N GLU A 89 -9.77 4.16 2.25
CA GLU A 89 -10.11 4.43 0.85
C GLU A 89 -11.30 5.38 0.76
N LEU A 90 -11.11 6.49 0.04
CA LEU A 90 -12.17 7.44 -0.22
C LEU A 90 -12.91 7.04 -1.51
N THR A 91 -14.23 7.12 -1.51
CA THR A 91 -14.97 7.00 -2.77
C THR A 91 -14.61 8.14 -3.72
N PRO A 92 -14.71 7.95 -5.05
CA PRO A 92 -14.47 9.03 -6.01
C PRO A 92 -15.32 10.28 -5.77
N ALA A 93 -16.49 10.14 -5.16
CA ALA A 93 -17.35 11.27 -4.80
C ALA A 93 -16.83 12.04 -3.58
N GLN A 94 -16.43 11.32 -2.51
CA GLN A 94 -15.86 11.92 -1.31
C GLN A 94 -14.59 12.70 -1.63
N GLN A 95 -13.64 12.07 -2.34
CA GLN A 95 -12.36 12.70 -2.69
C GLN A 95 -12.58 14.05 -3.40
N ARG A 96 -13.45 14.10 -4.41
CA ARG A 96 -13.75 15.35 -5.13
C ARG A 96 -14.39 16.42 -4.26
N ASN A 97 -15.34 16.01 -3.40
CA ASN A 97 -16.00 16.95 -2.51
C ASN A 97 -15.01 17.56 -1.51
N LEU A 98 -14.08 16.73 -1.01
CA LEU A 98 -13.00 17.15 -0.13
C LEU A 98 -12.01 18.09 -0.84
N GLU A 99 -11.53 17.72 -2.03
CA GLU A 99 -10.63 18.58 -2.83
C GLU A 99 -11.27 19.94 -3.14
N LYS A 100 -12.57 19.95 -3.46
CA LYS A 100 -13.31 21.19 -3.72
C LYS A 100 -13.46 22.06 -2.48
N GLU A 101 -13.72 21.46 -1.31
CA GLU A 101 -13.94 22.19 -0.06
C GLU A 101 -12.63 22.73 0.52
N LEU A 102 -11.57 21.91 0.47
CA LEU A 102 -10.25 22.20 1.03
C LEU A 102 -9.38 23.04 0.09
N GLY A 103 -9.62 22.98 -1.23
CA GLY A 103 -8.77 23.64 -2.22
C GLY A 103 -7.35 23.07 -2.30
N ARG A 104 -7.15 21.86 -1.76
CA ARG A 104 -5.85 21.17 -1.65
C ARG A 104 -5.98 19.73 -2.17
N PRO A 105 -4.88 19.14 -2.69
CA PRO A 105 -4.83 17.71 -2.99
C PRO A 105 -5.26 16.84 -1.81
N VAL A 106 -6.10 15.84 -2.08
CA VAL A 106 -6.55 14.86 -1.11
C VAL A 106 -6.05 13.48 -1.55
N LEU A 107 -5.38 12.80 -0.64
CA LEU A 107 -4.85 11.46 -0.80
C LEU A 107 -5.59 10.53 0.15
N ASP A 108 -5.77 9.28 -0.28
CA ASP A 108 -6.15 8.19 0.60
C ASP A 108 -4.99 7.21 0.77
N ARG A 109 -5.14 6.30 1.72
CA ARG A 109 -4.13 5.29 2.01
C ARG A 109 -3.78 4.42 0.80
N PRO A 110 -4.72 3.89 0.00
CA PRO A 110 -4.39 3.19 -1.24
C PRO A 110 -3.53 3.98 -2.21
N ARG A 111 -3.85 5.27 -2.43
CA ARG A 111 -3.06 6.13 -3.30
C ARG A 111 -1.64 6.32 -2.79
N LEU A 112 -1.49 6.56 -1.49
CA LEU A 112 -0.18 6.72 -0.85
C LEU A 112 0.68 5.46 -1.01
N ILE A 113 0.10 4.28 -0.79
CA ILE A 113 0.79 2.99 -0.97
C ILE A 113 1.24 2.80 -2.43
N LEU A 114 0.36 3.07 -3.39
CA LEU A 114 0.68 2.99 -4.82
C LEU A 114 1.85 3.93 -5.20
N ASP A 115 1.88 5.14 -4.65
CA ASP A 115 2.92 6.13 -4.93
C ASP A 115 4.27 5.72 -4.32
N ILE A 116 4.28 5.11 -3.13
CA ILE A 116 5.50 4.52 -2.54
C ILE A 116 6.01 3.38 -3.43
N PHE A 117 5.13 2.48 -3.86
CA PHE A 117 5.52 1.38 -4.73
C PHE A 117 6.04 1.85 -6.09
N ALA A 118 5.48 2.91 -6.66
CA ALA A 118 5.95 3.44 -7.94
C ALA A 118 7.39 3.95 -7.84
N ARG A 119 7.78 4.51 -6.68
CA ARG A 119 9.16 4.93 -6.41
C ARG A 119 10.11 3.76 -6.16
N ARG A 120 9.60 2.66 -5.61
CA ARG A 120 10.40 1.48 -5.22
C ARG A 120 10.51 0.42 -6.31
N ALA A 121 9.61 0.40 -7.29
CA ALA A 121 9.62 -0.56 -8.38
C ALA A 121 10.85 -0.41 -9.29
N ARG A 122 11.77 -1.38 -9.23
CA ARG A 122 13.00 -1.37 -10.05
C ARG A 122 12.86 -2.22 -11.30
N THR A 123 12.28 -3.41 -11.16
CA THR A 123 12.13 -4.34 -12.29
C THR A 123 11.04 -3.89 -13.27
N ALA A 124 11.16 -4.28 -14.54
CA ALA A 124 10.13 -4.01 -15.55
C ALA A 124 8.78 -4.62 -15.15
N HIS A 125 8.81 -5.77 -14.49
CA HIS A 125 7.63 -6.46 -13.96
C HIS A 125 6.93 -5.62 -12.88
N ALA A 126 7.63 -5.28 -11.80
CA ALA A 126 7.08 -4.46 -10.72
C ALA A 126 6.61 -3.09 -11.22
N LYS A 127 7.34 -2.44 -12.14
CA LYS A 127 6.94 -1.17 -12.73
C LYS A 127 5.63 -1.27 -13.50
N THR A 128 5.50 -2.29 -14.36
CA THR A 128 4.28 -2.53 -15.15
C THR A 128 3.08 -2.80 -14.24
N GLN A 129 3.29 -3.56 -13.15
CA GLN A 129 2.25 -3.87 -12.17
C GLN A 129 1.76 -2.65 -11.39
N VAL A 130 2.70 -1.85 -10.87
CA VAL A 130 2.33 -0.65 -10.13
C VAL A 130 1.66 0.37 -11.04
N GLU A 131 2.15 0.53 -12.26
CA GLU A 131 1.52 1.41 -13.26
C GLU A 131 0.09 0.95 -13.59
N LEU A 132 -0.13 -0.36 -13.78
CA LEU A 132 -1.46 -0.93 -13.98
C LEU A 132 -2.40 -0.60 -12.81
N ALA A 133 -1.96 -0.85 -11.57
CA ALA A 133 -2.76 -0.61 -10.39
C ALA A 133 -3.08 0.89 -10.20
N GLN A 134 -2.13 1.79 -10.55
CA GLN A 134 -2.37 3.22 -10.55
C GLN A 134 -3.45 3.64 -11.56
N TYR A 135 -3.40 3.12 -12.79
CA TYR A 135 -4.45 3.43 -13.78
C TYR A 135 -5.82 2.87 -13.39
N GLU A 136 -5.88 1.66 -12.83
CA GLU A 136 -7.13 1.07 -12.35
C GLU A 136 -7.74 1.86 -11.19
N TYR A 137 -6.91 2.34 -10.27
CA TYR A 137 -7.34 3.22 -9.18
C TYR A 137 -7.81 4.60 -9.68
N MET A 138 -7.12 5.17 -10.66
CA MET A 138 -7.41 6.50 -11.22
C MET A 138 -8.62 6.51 -12.16
N LEU A 139 -8.87 5.45 -12.92
CA LEU A 139 -9.96 5.38 -13.91
C LEU A 139 -11.34 5.82 -13.37
N PRO A 140 -11.83 5.35 -12.21
CA PRO A 140 -13.11 5.81 -11.64
C PRO A 140 -13.06 7.24 -11.08
N ARG A 141 -11.87 7.81 -10.90
CA ARG A 141 -11.64 9.15 -10.30
C ARG A 141 -11.41 10.24 -11.33
N LEU A 142 -10.91 9.90 -12.52
CA LEU A 142 -10.64 10.83 -13.64
C LEU A 142 -11.91 11.48 -14.22
N THR A 143 -13.08 10.85 -14.06
CA THR A 143 -14.31 11.16 -14.81
C THR A 143 -14.87 12.58 -14.60
N ARG A 144 -14.48 13.31 -13.54
CA ARG A 144 -15.04 14.64 -13.24
C ARG A 144 -14.03 15.74 -12.95
N LEU A 145 -12.73 15.43 -12.82
CA LEU A 145 -11.64 16.44 -12.82
C LEU A 145 -11.70 17.33 -14.07
N TRP A 146 -12.21 16.77 -15.17
CA TRP A 146 -12.30 17.38 -16.48
C TRP A 146 -13.44 18.40 -16.60
N THR A 147 -14.55 18.19 -15.89
CA THR A 147 -15.68 19.14 -15.84
C THR A 147 -15.29 20.51 -15.25
N HIS A 148 -14.19 20.56 -14.47
CA HIS A 148 -13.64 21.80 -13.92
C HIS A 148 -12.68 22.51 -14.91
N LEU A 149 -11.91 21.76 -15.69
CA LEU A 149 -11.01 22.30 -16.73
C LEU A 149 -11.79 22.98 -17.87
N GLU A 150 -12.97 22.45 -18.24
CA GLU A 150 -13.86 23.09 -19.22
C GLU A 150 -14.33 24.49 -18.79
N ARG A 151 -14.60 24.69 -17.49
CA ARG A 151 -15.06 26.00 -16.97
C ARG A 151 -13.95 27.04 -16.93
N GLN A 152 -12.70 26.63 -16.74
CA GLN A 152 -11.55 27.54 -16.63
C GLN A 152 -11.01 27.97 -18.01
N ARG A 153 -11.24 27.16 -19.06
CA ARG A 153 -10.81 27.46 -20.44
C ARG A 153 -11.71 28.40 -21.24
N GLY A 154 -12.77 28.96 -20.64
CA GLY A 154 -13.60 29.98 -21.29
C GLY A 154 -14.29 29.47 -22.55
N GLY A 155 -15.08 28.40 -22.44
CA GLY A 155 -15.86 27.86 -23.56
C GLY A 155 -17.21 28.55 -23.71
N THR A 156 -17.33 29.43 -24.70
CA THR A 156 -18.61 29.91 -25.24
C THR A 156 -19.53 28.74 -25.56
N GLY A 157 -20.78 28.86 -25.10
CA GLY A 157 -21.76 27.78 -25.14
C GLY A 157 -21.93 27.15 -26.52
N THR A 158 -21.62 25.87 -26.61
CA THR A 158 -22.27 24.94 -27.52
C THR A 158 -22.72 23.72 -26.71
N ARG A 159 -24.04 23.55 -26.63
CA ARG A 159 -24.71 22.48 -25.88
C ARG A 159 -24.19 21.11 -26.35
N GLY A 160 -23.48 20.40 -25.47
CA GLY A 160 -23.47 18.93 -25.41
C GLY A 160 -22.57 18.14 -26.38
N GLY A 161 -21.41 18.64 -26.80
CA GLY A 161 -20.62 17.93 -27.83
C GLY A 161 -19.12 17.74 -27.58
N ALA A 162 -18.41 18.74 -27.07
CA ALA A 162 -16.95 18.73 -27.05
C ALA A 162 -16.36 18.05 -25.80
N GLY A 163 -16.78 18.45 -24.59
CA GLY A 163 -16.26 17.90 -23.34
C GLY A 163 -16.59 16.44 -23.07
N GLU A 164 -17.82 16.01 -23.36
CA GLU A 164 -18.20 14.60 -23.19
C GLU A 164 -17.41 13.69 -24.13
N LYS A 165 -17.12 14.16 -25.36
CA LYS A 165 -16.26 13.43 -26.30
C LYS A 165 -14.81 13.41 -25.86
N GLU A 166 -14.27 14.49 -25.32
CA GLU A 166 -12.92 14.53 -24.76
C GLU A 166 -12.80 13.58 -23.56
N ILE A 167 -13.72 13.65 -22.59
CA ILE A 167 -13.75 12.75 -21.42
C ILE A 167 -13.83 11.28 -21.84
N GLU A 168 -14.70 10.93 -22.79
CA GLU A 168 -14.80 9.54 -23.25
C GLU A 168 -13.58 9.10 -24.07
N THR A 169 -12.95 10.02 -24.82
CA THR A 169 -11.69 9.76 -25.52
C THR A 169 -10.57 9.46 -24.52
N ASP A 170 -10.42 10.23 -23.46
CA ASP A 170 -9.39 10.00 -22.45
C ASP A 170 -9.67 8.77 -21.59
N ARG A 171 -10.94 8.49 -21.27
CA ARG A 171 -11.31 7.20 -20.66
C ARG A 171 -10.95 6.04 -21.56
N ARG A 172 -11.18 6.16 -22.86
CA ARG A 172 -10.79 5.15 -23.83
C ARG A 172 -9.27 4.97 -23.85
N LEU A 173 -8.50 6.06 -23.88
CA LEU A 173 -7.04 5.99 -23.80
C LEU A 173 -6.53 5.31 -22.53
N VAL A 174 -7.12 5.64 -21.36
CA VAL A 174 -6.75 4.97 -20.09
C VAL A 174 -7.12 3.49 -20.13
N ARG A 175 -8.29 3.12 -20.66
CA ARG A 175 -8.68 1.71 -20.82
C ARG A 175 -7.76 0.96 -21.78
N ASP A 176 -7.38 1.58 -22.88
CA ASP A 176 -6.46 1.02 -23.86
C ASP A 176 -5.07 0.83 -23.23
N ARG A 177 -4.63 1.77 -22.38
CA ARG A 177 -3.40 1.65 -21.59
C ARG A 177 -3.47 0.51 -20.59
N ILE A 178 -4.58 0.37 -19.85
CA ILE A 178 -4.83 -0.76 -18.96
C ILE A 178 -4.78 -2.09 -19.72
N ALA A 179 -5.42 -2.17 -20.89
CA ALA A 179 -5.41 -3.37 -21.72
C ALA A 179 -4.00 -3.72 -22.20
N LEU A 180 -3.22 -2.73 -22.62
CA LEU A 180 -1.81 -2.89 -23.01
C LEU A 180 -0.96 -3.41 -21.84
N LEU A 181 -1.05 -2.77 -20.67
CA LEU A 181 -0.29 -3.15 -19.47
C LEU A 181 -0.66 -4.57 -19.02
N LYS A 182 -1.94 -4.97 -19.08
CA LYS A 182 -2.38 -6.35 -18.81
C LYS A 182 -1.78 -7.35 -19.79
N ALA A 183 -1.72 -7.01 -21.08
CA ALA A 183 -1.10 -7.87 -22.09
C ALA A 183 0.41 -8.01 -21.88
N GLN A 184 1.09 -6.90 -21.56
CA GLN A 184 2.52 -6.90 -21.22
C GLN A 184 2.80 -7.75 -19.98
N LEU A 185 2.01 -7.57 -18.92
CA LEU A 185 2.15 -8.34 -17.69
C LEU A 185 2.02 -9.84 -17.94
N LYS A 186 1.01 -10.26 -18.72
CA LYS A 186 0.83 -11.66 -19.12
C LYS A 186 2.02 -12.23 -19.89
N SER A 187 2.69 -11.42 -20.69
CA SER A 187 3.91 -11.83 -21.40
C SER A 187 5.08 -12.03 -20.42
N ILE A 188 5.27 -11.09 -19.50
CA ILE A 188 6.34 -11.15 -18.49
C ILE A 188 6.12 -12.34 -17.55
N ASP A 189 4.89 -12.60 -17.12
CA ASP A 189 4.55 -13.73 -16.24
C ASP A 189 4.87 -15.08 -16.91
N ARG A 190 4.64 -15.23 -18.22
CA ARG A 190 5.02 -16.44 -18.98
C ARG A 190 6.55 -16.65 -18.98
N GLN A 191 7.31 -15.58 -19.12
CA GLN A 191 8.77 -15.62 -19.07
C GLN A 191 9.26 -15.99 -17.68
N MET A 192 8.68 -15.41 -16.62
CA MET A 192 9.00 -15.74 -15.24
C MET A 192 8.65 -17.19 -14.89
N ALA A 193 7.50 -17.70 -15.31
CA ALA A 193 7.12 -19.09 -15.10
C ALA A 193 8.14 -20.08 -15.70
N THR A 194 8.69 -19.76 -16.88
CA THR A 194 9.76 -20.56 -17.50
C THR A 194 11.04 -20.54 -16.67
N GLN A 195 11.43 -19.38 -16.14
CA GLN A 195 12.57 -19.27 -15.23
C GLN A 195 12.34 -20.04 -13.92
N ARG A 196 11.12 -20.02 -13.36
CA ARG A 196 10.75 -20.79 -12.16
C ARG A 196 10.82 -22.30 -12.41
N GLY A 197 10.34 -22.76 -13.57
CA GLY A 197 10.41 -24.17 -13.98
C GLY A 197 11.85 -24.71 -14.08
N ASN A 198 12.82 -23.85 -14.41
CA ASN A 198 14.23 -24.22 -14.51
C ASN A 198 14.98 -24.26 -13.16
N ARG A 199 14.34 -23.98 -12.01
CA ARG A 199 15.02 -23.90 -10.70
C ARG A 199 15.23 -25.26 -9.98
N GLY A 200 14.94 -26.39 -10.62
CA GLY A 200 15.19 -27.73 -10.08
C GLY A 200 14.33 -28.11 -8.86
N LYS A 201 14.58 -29.30 -8.27
CA LYS A 201 13.88 -29.87 -7.10
C LYS A 201 14.41 -29.34 -5.74
N LEU A 202 14.93 -28.13 -5.68
CA LEU A 202 15.44 -27.57 -4.42
C LEU A 202 14.26 -27.15 -3.54
N ILE A 203 14.40 -27.36 -2.23
CA ILE A 203 13.43 -26.90 -1.22
C ILE A 203 13.32 -25.38 -1.29
N ARG A 204 12.09 -24.86 -1.25
CA ARG A 204 11.77 -23.44 -1.36
C ARG A 204 11.22 -22.93 -0.04
N VAL A 205 11.83 -21.88 0.48
CA VAL A 205 11.47 -21.23 1.73
C VAL A 205 11.14 -19.78 1.45
N ALA A 206 9.93 -19.33 1.79
CA ALA A 206 9.53 -17.93 1.63
C ALA A 206 9.45 -17.24 2.99
N VAL A 207 10.10 -16.08 3.12
CA VAL A 207 10.02 -15.25 4.33
C VAL A 207 8.83 -14.31 4.19
N VAL A 208 7.85 -14.45 5.06
CA VAL A 208 6.59 -13.68 5.07
C VAL A 208 6.44 -12.94 6.40
N GLY A 209 5.64 -11.87 6.39
CA GLY A 209 5.41 -11.08 7.58
C GLY A 209 5.10 -9.62 7.26
N TYR A 210 4.64 -8.91 8.29
CA TYR A 210 4.24 -7.51 8.18
C TYR A 210 5.41 -6.63 7.72
N THR A 211 5.15 -5.44 7.19
CA THR A 211 6.21 -4.48 6.84
C THR A 211 7.02 -4.13 8.09
N ASN A 212 8.31 -3.85 7.90
CA ASN A 212 9.24 -3.49 8.99
C ASN A 212 9.47 -4.53 10.12
N VAL A 213 9.04 -5.79 9.97
CA VAL A 213 9.32 -6.84 10.98
C VAL A 213 10.74 -7.43 10.94
N GLY A 214 11.59 -6.95 10.02
CA GLY A 214 12.97 -7.43 9.86
C GLY A 214 13.19 -8.59 8.89
N LYS A 215 12.26 -8.83 7.95
CA LYS A 215 12.41 -9.88 6.91
C LYS A 215 13.72 -9.77 6.13
N SER A 216 14.02 -8.61 5.57
CA SER A 216 15.22 -8.40 4.75
C SER A 216 16.50 -8.50 5.57
N THR A 217 16.48 -8.09 6.84
CA THR A 217 17.57 -8.33 7.78
C THR A 217 17.81 -9.82 8.00
N LEU A 218 16.76 -10.59 8.24
CA LEU A 218 16.85 -12.04 8.41
C LEU A 218 17.40 -12.72 7.15
N VAL A 219 16.92 -12.34 5.96
CA VAL A 219 17.40 -12.86 4.68
C VAL A 219 18.88 -12.53 4.48
N THR A 220 19.31 -11.30 4.77
CA THR A 220 20.72 -10.86 4.70
C THR A 220 21.62 -11.74 5.56
N LEU A 221 21.22 -11.95 6.81
CA LEU A 221 21.98 -12.73 7.79
C LEU A 221 22.10 -14.19 7.35
N LEU A 222 21.02 -14.78 6.85
CA LEU A 222 21.00 -16.16 6.37
C LEU A 222 21.77 -16.33 5.05
N SER A 223 21.75 -15.34 4.16
CA SER A 223 22.40 -15.43 2.85
C SER A 223 23.84 -14.92 2.83
N LYS A 224 24.36 -14.37 3.95
CA LYS A 224 25.71 -13.76 4.06
C LYS A 224 26.01 -12.72 2.98
N SER A 225 24.99 -11.99 2.54
CA SER A 225 25.09 -11.00 1.46
C SER A 225 24.26 -9.79 1.82
N GLU A 226 24.75 -8.59 1.57
CA GLU A 226 24.03 -7.35 1.85
C GLU A 226 22.69 -7.32 1.08
N VAL A 227 21.57 -7.45 1.80
CA VAL A 227 20.26 -7.00 1.32
C VAL A 227 20.05 -5.62 1.91
N PHE A 228 19.56 -4.70 1.08
CA PHE A 228 19.30 -3.33 1.47
C PHE A 228 18.16 -3.29 2.50
N ALA A 229 18.49 -3.16 3.78
CA ALA A 229 17.53 -3.04 4.87
C ALA A 229 17.50 -1.57 5.33
N GLU A 230 16.42 -0.86 5.00
CA GLU A 230 16.12 0.46 5.54
C GLU A 230 14.94 0.36 6.51
N ASN A 231 14.92 1.22 7.55
CA ASN A 231 13.74 1.40 8.40
C ASN A 231 12.69 2.24 7.65
N LYS A 232 12.13 1.68 6.57
CA LYS A 232 11.10 2.25 5.72
C LYS A 232 10.11 1.16 5.30
N LEU A 233 8.86 1.54 5.09
CA LEU A 233 7.85 0.59 4.61
C LEU A 233 8.19 0.17 3.17
N PHE A 234 7.89 -1.10 2.86
CA PHE A 234 8.12 -1.68 1.52
C PHE A 234 9.58 -1.58 1.03
N ALA A 235 10.54 -1.76 1.94
CA ALA A 235 11.97 -1.85 1.60
C ALA A 235 12.25 -2.88 0.49
N THR A 236 11.48 -3.97 0.46
CA THR A 236 11.51 -4.99 -0.60
C THR A 236 10.17 -5.02 -1.34
N LEU A 237 10.18 -4.62 -2.61
CA LEU A 237 9.06 -4.80 -3.55
C LEU A 237 9.33 -5.94 -4.56
N ASP A 238 10.58 -6.07 -4.99
CA ASP A 238 11.02 -7.15 -5.88
C ASP A 238 11.43 -8.38 -5.06
N THR A 239 10.86 -9.55 -5.36
CA THR A 239 11.24 -10.79 -4.68
C THR A 239 12.70 -11.14 -4.97
N THR A 240 13.52 -11.29 -3.95
CA THR A 240 14.91 -11.77 -4.11
C THR A 240 15.00 -13.23 -3.72
N VAL A 241 15.42 -14.08 -4.66
CA VAL A 241 15.61 -15.51 -4.42
C VAL A 241 17.10 -15.80 -4.33
N ARG A 242 17.52 -16.42 -3.22
CA ARG A 242 18.91 -16.74 -2.96
C ARG A 242 19.06 -18.22 -2.64
N LYS A 243 20.12 -18.84 -3.16
CA LYS A 243 20.48 -20.20 -2.77
C LYS A 243 21.27 -20.14 -1.48
N ILE A 244 20.78 -20.80 -0.44
CA ILE A 244 21.42 -20.94 0.87
C ILE A 244 21.79 -22.40 1.07
N VAL A 245 22.90 -22.64 1.77
CA VAL A 245 23.34 -23.98 2.14
C VAL A 245 23.48 -24.03 3.65
N LEU A 246 22.68 -24.86 4.31
CA LEU A 246 22.77 -25.12 5.74
C LEU A 246 23.31 -26.54 5.95
N GLY A 247 24.54 -26.66 6.44
CA GLY A 247 25.26 -27.93 6.46
C GLY A 247 25.42 -28.48 5.04
N ASN A 248 24.77 -29.60 4.73
CA ASN A 248 24.78 -30.23 3.41
C ASN A 248 23.46 -30.05 2.64
N LEU A 249 22.49 -29.28 3.16
CA LEU A 249 21.18 -29.09 2.54
C LEU A 249 21.10 -27.74 1.80
N PRO A 250 21.09 -27.73 0.46
CA PRO A 250 20.82 -26.52 -0.31
C PRO A 250 19.31 -26.25 -0.40
N PHE A 251 18.91 -25.00 -0.19
CA PHE A 251 17.53 -24.54 -0.39
C PHE A 251 17.50 -23.13 -0.97
N LEU A 252 16.34 -22.73 -1.50
CA LEU A 252 16.08 -21.39 -2.02
C LEU A 252 15.36 -20.59 -0.93
N LEU A 253 15.91 -19.45 -0.53
CA LEU A 253 15.26 -18.49 0.36
C LEU A 253 14.79 -17.29 -0.44
N SER A 254 13.51 -16.98 -0.32
CA SER A 254 12.86 -15.90 -1.05
C SER A 254 12.38 -14.81 -0.08
N ASP A 255 12.89 -13.57 -0.25
CA ASP A 255 12.35 -12.39 0.45
C ASP A 255 11.07 -11.94 -0.27
N THR A 256 9.96 -11.85 0.46
CA THR A 256 8.66 -11.46 -0.08
C THR A 256 8.29 -10.03 0.29
N VAL A 257 7.32 -9.46 -0.42
CA VAL A 257 6.79 -8.14 -0.10
C VAL A 257 6.18 -8.17 1.30
N GLY A 258 6.47 -7.15 2.10
CA GLY A 258 5.85 -7.02 3.41
C GLY A 258 4.36 -6.76 3.32
N PHE A 259 3.58 -7.51 4.10
CA PHE A 259 2.15 -7.28 4.25
C PHE A 259 1.89 -6.01 5.06
N ILE A 260 0.81 -5.32 4.74
CA ILE A 260 0.31 -4.18 5.49
C ILE A 260 -1.22 -4.28 5.55
N ARG A 261 -1.86 -3.68 6.55
CA ARG A 261 -3.33 -3.60 6.58
C ARG A 261 -3.85 -2.76 5.42
N LYS A 262 -5.12 -3.00 5.07
CA LYS A 262 -5.85 -2.25 4.05
C LYS A 262 -5.05 -2.16 2.73
N LEU A 263 -4.39 -3.27 2.37
CA LEU A 263 -3.65 -3.38 1.12
C LEU A 263 -4.64 -3.21 -0.04
N PRO A 264 -4.38 -2.33 -1.02
CA PRO A 264 -5.35 -2.09 -2.09
C PRO A 264 -5.66 -3.37 -2.87
N THR A 265 -6.93 -3.64 -3.13
CA THR A 265 -7.35 -4.88 -3.83
C THR A 265 -6.77 -4.98 -5.24
N GLN A 266 -6.60 -3.84 -5.92
CA GLN A 266 -5.93 -3.73 -7.23
C GLN A 266 -4.47 -4.20 -7.16
N LEU A 267 -3.82 -3.96 -6.01
CA LEU A 267 -2.47 -4.41 -5.76
C LEU A 267 -2.42 -5.88 -5.36
N ILE A 268 -3.41 -6.43 -4.65
CA ILE A 268 -3.46 -7.86 -4.33
C ILE A 268 -3.49 -8.70 -5.62
N GLU A 269 -4.33 -8.32 -6.59
CA GLU A 269 -4.37 -9.01 -7.89
C GLU A 269 -3.06 -8.86 -8.66
N SER A 270 -2.42 -7.69 -8.56
CA SER A 270 -1.14 -7.42 -9.21
C SER A 270 0.02 -8.16 -8.52
N PHE A 271 -0.02 -8.34 -7.20
CA PHE A 271 0.99 -9.10 -6.45
C PHE A 271 0.80 -10.61 -6.54
N LYS A 272 -0.21 -11.13 -7.25
CA LYS A 272 -0.38 -12.59 -7.42
C LYS A 272 0.90 -13.29 -7.86
N SER A 273 1.68 -12.70 -8.76
CA SER A 273 2.91 -13.31 -9.28
C SER A 273 4.13 -13.18 -8.35
N THR A 274 4.18 -12.16 -7.48
CA THR A 274 5.19 -12.07 -6.40
C THR A 274 4.81 -12.94 -5.20
N LEU A 275 3.51 -13.10 -4.97
CA LEU A 275 2.91 -14.01 -4.00
C LEU A 275 2.93 -15.47 -4.48
N ASP A 276 3.09 -15.71 -5.79
CA ASP A 276 3.30 -17.06 -6.32
C ASP A 276 4.54 -17.72 -5.70
N GLU A 277 5.58 -16.96 -5.36
CA GLU A 277 6.75 -17.51 -4.65
C GLU A 277 6.36 -18.02 -3.25
N THR A 278 5.41 -17.34 -2.60
CA THR A 278 4.80 -17.79 -1.34
C THR A 278 3.93 -19.03 -1.59
N ARG A 279 3.17 -19.07 -2.69
CA ARG A 279 2.30 -20.21 -3.10
C ARG A 279 3.05 -21.43 -3.64
N GLU A 280 4.27 -21.26 -4.11
CA GLU A 280 5.15 -22.35 -4.58
C GLU A 280 6.16 -22.79 -3.49
N ALA A 281 6.29 -22.04 -2.39
CA ALA A 281 7.18 -22.41 -1.28
C ALA A 281 6.79 -23.74 -0.60
N ASP A 282 7.77 -24.56 -0.24
CA ASP A 282 7.55 -25.77 0.55
C ASP A 282 7.36 -25.43 2.04
N LEU A 283 7.90 -24.28 2.48
CA LEU A 283 7.89 -23.80 3.86
C LEU A 283 7.77 -22.27 3.92
N LEU A 284 6.95 -21.77 4.84
CA LEU A 284 6.88 -20.34 5.15
C LEU A 284 7.61 -20.04 6.46
N LEU A 285 8.48 -19.03 6.44
CA LEU A 285 9.04 -18.41 7.64
C LEU A 285 8.24 -17.14 7.94
N HIS A 286 7.31 -17.22 8.89
CA HIS A 286 6.52 -16.05 9.29
C HIS A 286 7.26 -15.26 10.37
N VAL A 287 7.86 -14.15 9.96
CA VAL A 287 8.53 -13.21 10.88
C VAL A 287 7.49 -12.30 11.52
N VAL A 288 7.53 -12.19 12.84
CA VAL A 288 6.62 -11.37 13.67
C VAL A 288 7.47 -10.51 14.59
N ASP A 289 7.22 -9.21 14.59
CA ASP A 289 7.88 -8.27 15.50
C ASP A 289 7.15 -8.27 16.86
N ILE A 290 7.74 -8.89 17.88
CA ILE A 290 7.12 -8.97 19.21
C ILE A 290 7.30 -7.71 20.05
N SER A 291 8.17 -6.78 19.63
CA SER A 291 8.33 -5.50 20.33
C SER A 291 7.14 -4.56 20.11
N HIS A 292 6.33 -4.83 19.08
CA HIS A 292 5.12 -4.09 18.77
C HIS A 292 3.96 -4.62 19.61
N HIS A 293 3.22 -3.76 20.30
CA HIS A 293 2.11 -4.17 21.17
C HIS A 293 1.00 -4.89 20.41
N ASN A 294 0.70 -4.48 19.17
CA ASN A 294 -0.28 -5.17 18.30
C ASN A 294 0.31 -6.27 17.40
N PHE A 295 1.39 -6.95 17.81
CA PHE A 295 1.97 -8.04 17.02
C PHE A 295 0.96 -9.16 16.69
N GLU A 296 -0.03 -9.39 17.57
CA GLU A 296 -1.10 -10.35 17.33
C GLU A 296 -2.01 -9.96 16.15
N GLU A 297 -2.35 -8.67 16.02
CA GLU A 297 -3.14 -8.15 14.90
C GLU A 297 -2.36 -8.30 13.60
N HIS A 298 -1.06 -7.98 13.61
CA HIS A 298 -0.17 -8.17 12.48
C HIS A 298 -0.11 -9.65 12.06
N PHE A 299 0.00 -10.57 13.03
CA PHE A 299 -0.02 -12.01 12.78
C PHE A 299 -1.34 -12.46 12.15
N ARG A 300 -2.48 -12.03 12.71
CA ARG A 300 -3.82 -12.34 12.17
C ARG A 300 -3.99 -11.80 10.76
N THR A 301 -3.56 -10.56 10.50
CA THR A 301 -3.62 -9.93 9.18
C THR A 301 -2.81 -10.71 8.15
N VAL A 302 -1.56 -11.06 8.46
CA VAL A 302 -0.73 -11.86 7.55
C VAL A 302 -1.34 -13.23 7.31
N LYS A 303 -1.83 -13.90 8.35
CA LYS A 303 -2.49 -15.21 8.21
C LYS A 303 -3.73 -15.15 7.33
N GLN A 304 -4.57 -14.12 7.50
CA GLN A 304 -5.73 -13.90 6.64
C GLN A 304 -5.30 -13.70 5.18
N THR A 305 -4.32 -12.84 4.91
CA THR A 305 -3.84 -12.61 3.55
C THR A 305 -3.23 -13.87 2.94
N LEU A 306 -2.48 -14.67 3.71
CA LEU A 306 -1.95 -15.97 3.26
C LEU A 306 -3.07 -16.94 2.85
N ASN A 307 -4.21 -16.95 3.55
CA ASN A 307 -5.36 -17.75 3.18
C ASN A 307 -6.00 -17.24 1.88
N GLU A 308 -6.21 -15.93 1.73
CA GLU A 308 -6.82 -15.31 0.54
C GLU A 308 -6.01 -15.59 -0.74
N ILE A 309 -4.68 -15.72 -0.63
CA ILE A 309 -3.80 -16.04 -1.76
C ILE A 309 -3.59 -17.54 -1.97
N GLY A 310 -4.22 -18.41 -1.17
CA GLY A 310 -4.10 -19.86 -1.28
C GLY A 310 -2.75 -20.42 -0.81
N ALA A 311 -2.11 -19.77 0.17
CA ALA A 311 -0.89 -20.22 0.83
C ALA A 311 -1.12 -20.65 2.30
N GLY A 312 -2.38 -20.73 2.73
CA GLY A 312 -2.77 -21.01 4.12
C GLY A 312 -2.43 -22.41 4.64
N ASP A 313 -2.43 -23.42 3.77
CA ASP A 313 -2.24 -24.84 4.16
C ASP A 313 -0.76 -25.24 4.27
N LYS A 314 0.16 -24.29 4.09
CA LYS A 314 1.60 -24.56 4.06
C LYS A 314 2.15 -24.75 5.47
N PRO A 315 3.22 -25.56 5.63
CA PRO A 315 3.99 -25.56 6.85
C PRO A 315 4.52 -24.15 7.15
N VAL A 316 4.30 -23.66 8.37
CA VAL A 316 4.74 -22.35 8.83
C VAL A 316 5.63 -22.50 10.07
N ILE A 317 6.80 -21.90 10.04
CA ILE A 317 7.61 -21.64 11.23
C ILE A 317 7.45 -20.16 11.57
N VAL A 318 6.95 -19.88 12.77
CA VAL A 318 6.82 -18.52 13.28
C VAL A 318 8.13 -18.11 13.93
N VAL A 319 8.67 -16.97 13.52
CA VAL A 319 9.91 -16.39 14.03
C VAL A 319 9.57 -15.10 14.76
N PHE A 320 9.56 -15.16 16.09
CA PHE A 320 9.46 -13.97 16.92
C PHE A 320 10.77 -13.19 16.88
N ASN A 321 10.75 -12.04 16.22
CA ASN A 321 11.89 -11.20 15.94
C ASN A 321 11.83 -9.91 16.77
N LYS A 322 12.96 -9.18 16.81
CA LYS A 322 13.17 -7.97 17.63
C LYS A 322 13.05 -8.22 19.14
N ILE A 323 13.52 -9.40 19.57
CA ILE A 323 13.58 -9.77 21.00
C ILE A 323 14.42 -8.81 21.83
N ASP A 324 15.37 -8.10 21.18
CA ASP A 324 16.22 -7.07 21.77
C ASP A 324 15.45 -5.81 22.20
N ALA A 325 14.30 -5.54 21.58
CA ALA A 325 13.43 -4.41 21.90
C ALA A 325 12.17 -4.81 22.69
N TYR A 326 11.96 -6.11 22.91
CA TYR A 326 10.78 -6.61 23.62
C TYR A 326 10.83 -6.29 25.11
N ARG A 327 9.72 -5.77 25.64
CA ARG A 327 9.51 -5.57 27.07
C ARG A 327 8.33 -6.44 27.52
N PRO A 328 8.57 -7.54 28.26
CA PRO A 328 7.49 -8.36 28.76
C PRO A 328 6.63 -7.55 29.72
N GLU A 329 5.32 -7.78 29.71
CA GLU A 329 4.48 -7.29 30.80
C GLU A 329 4.98 -7.92 32.11
N PRO A 330 4.92 -7.17 33.24
CA PRO A 330 5.27 -7.71 34.53
C PRO A 330 4.45 -8.98 34.77
N HIS A 331 5.13 -10.10 35.04
CA HIS A 331 4.46 -11.36 35.39
C HIS A 331 3.53 -11.10 36.58
N ASP A 332 2.22 -11.19 36.40
CA ASP A 332 1.29 -11.24 37.51
C ASP A 332 1.46 -12.63 38.17
N PRO A 333 1.93 -12.73 39.42
CA PRO A 333 2.02 -14.01 40.12
C PRO A 333 0.66 -14.71 40.30
N HIS A 334 -0.46 -14.10 39.89
CA HIS A 334 -1.81 -14.64 39.95
C HIS A 334 -2.42 -15.04 38.59
N ASP A 335 -1.75 -14.79 37.46
CA ASP A 335 -2.18 -15.33 36.15
C ASP A 335 -1.71 -16.78 36.00
N LEU A 336 -2.65 -17.72 36.16
CA LEU A 336 -2.47 -19.17 36.02
C LEU A 336 -3.30 -19.72 34.85
#